data_AF-A0A2V9PTA4-F1
#
_entry.id   AF-A0A2V9PTA4-F1
#
_cell.length_a   1.000
_cell.length_b   1.000
_cell.length_c   1.000
_cell.angle_alpha   90.00
_cell.angle_beta   90.00
_cell.angle_gamma   90.00
#
_symmetry.space_group_name_H-M   'P 1'
#
loop_
_entity.id
_entity.type
_entity.pdbx_description
1 polymer ?
#
loop_
_entity_poly.entity_id
_entity_poly.type
_entity_poly.pdbx_seq_one_letter_code
_entity_poly.pdbx_strand_id
1 'polypeptide(L)'
;MMSAQTKKRVLSGMRSTGKLHLGNFVGALDNWVRMQDQYECFFFIADWHALTTDYADTSQVKQNSIEVLLDWLAAGLDPERCTMFIQSHVPQHAELHLLLSMITPLGWLERVPTYKEQRENIKEKDLGTYGFLGYP
;
A
#
# COMPACT_ATOMS: atom_id res chain seq x y z
N MET A 1 -8.59 -23.39 -30.60
CA MET A 1 -7.76 -22.57 -29.68
C MET A 1 -8.44 -22.61 -28.32
N MET A 2 -7.82 -23.24 -27.32
CA MET A 2 -8.34 -23.21 -25.95
C MET A 2 -8.22 -21.76 -25.45
N SER A 3 -9.30 -21.17 -24.97
CA SER A 3 -9.23 -19.87 -24.32
C SER A 3 -8.30 -20.01 -23.12
N ALA A 4 -7.22 -19.23 -23.08
CA ALA A 4 -6.44 -19.09 -21.86
C ALA A 4 -7.39 -18.55 -20.78
N GLN A 5 -7.68 -19.36 -19.78
CA GLN A 5 -8.56 -18.96 -18.69
C GLN A 5 -7.90 -17.78 -17.97
N THR A 6 -8.51 -16.59 -18.04
CA THR A 6 -7.96 -15.38 -17.44
C THR A 6 -7.80 -15.59 -15.94
N LYS A 7 -6.56 -15.57 -15.44
CA LYS A 7 -6.30 -15.64 -14.00
C LYS A 7 -7.05 -14.48 -13.32
N LYS A 8 -7.64 -14.74 -12.14
CA LYS A 8 -8.22 -13.66 -11.33
C LYS A 8 -7.09 -12.70 -10.91
N ARG A 9 -7.42 -11.42 -10.73
CA ARG A 9 -6.47 -10.38 -10.35
C ARG A 9 -6.45 -10.15 -8.85
N VAL A 10 -5.25 -9.93 -8.30
CA VAL A 10 -5.03 -9.53 -6.92
C VAL A 10 -4.22 -8.24 -6.92
N LEU A 11 -4.67 -7.24 -6.17
CA LEU A 11 -3.91 -6.03 -5.86
C LEU A 11 -3.69 -6.00 -4.35
N SER A 12 -2.44 -5.82 -3.92
CA SER A 12 -2.11 -5.66 -2.51
C SER A 12 -0.95 -4.69 -2.34
N GLY A 13 -0.90 -3.99 -1.21
CA GLY A 13 0.15 -3.00 -0.98
C GLY A 13 0.56 -2.90 0.47
N MET A 14 1.81 -2.50 0.70
CA MET A 14 2.35 -2.23 2.02
C MET A 14 2.97 -0.83 2.05
N ARG A 15 2.80 -0.14 3.17
CA ARG A 15 3.43 1.16 3.40
C ARG A 15 4.95 1.00 3.59
N SER A 16 5.71 2.00 3.16
CA SER A 16 7.17 2.07 3.33
C SER A 16 7.56 2.55 4.74
N THR A 17 7.24 1.79 5.79
CA THR A 17 7.51 2.17 7.19
C THR A 17 8.82 1.59 7.75
N GLY A 18 9.67 1.02 6.90
CA GLY A 18 10.97 0.43 7.27
C GLY A 18 11.03 -1.06 7.00
N LYS A 19 12.05 -1.72 7.57
CA LYS A 19 12.27 -3.16 7.41
C LYS A 19 11.07 -3.97 7.88
N LEU A 20 10.71 -4.99 7.11
CA LEU A 20 9.63 -5.89 7.48
C LEU A 20 10.08 -6.78 8.65
N HIS A 21 9.14 -7.08 9.54
CA HIS A 21 9.36 -8.01 10.64
C HIS A 21 8.57 -9.32 10.42
N LEU A 22 8.79 -10.32 11.27
CA LEU A 22 8.16 -11.65 11.13
C LEU A 22 6.62 -11.59 11.03
N GLY A 23 5.98 -10.66 11.74
CA GLY A 23 4.54 -10.42 11.61
C GLY A 23 4.08 -10.04 10.20
N ASN A 24 4.87 -9.25 9.46
CA ASN A 24 4.57 -8.93 8.05
C ASN A 24 4.72 -10.15 7.16
N PHE A 25 5.75 -10.96 7.42
CA PHE A 25 6.02 -12.17 6.64
C PHE A 25 4.88 -13.18 6.78
N VAL A 26 4.52 -13.55 8.01
CA VAL A 26 3.47 -14.52 8.30
C VAL A 26 2.08 -13.97 7.97
N GLY A 27 1.87 -12.66 8.17
CA GLY A 27 0.58 -12.02 7.96
C GLY A 27 0.21 -11.80 6.49
N ALA A 28 1.19 -11.51 5.64
CA ALA A 28 0.94 -11.16 4.24
C ALA A 28 1.90 -11.84 3.25
N LEU A 29 3.20 -11.75 3.48
CA LEU A 29 4.20 -12.06 2.44
C LEU A 29 4.22 -13.54 2.04
N ASP A 30 4.08 -14.48 3.00
CA ASP A 30 3.96 -15.92 2.70
C ASP A 30 2.74 -16.22 1.81
N ASN A 31 1.62 -15.52 2.05
CA ASN A 31 0.43 -15.64 1.21
C ASN A 31 0.66 -15.05 -0.18
N TRP A 32 1.31 -13.90 -0.28
CA TRP A 32 1.63 -13.27 -1.57
C TRP A 32 2.51 -14.17 -2.43
N VAL A 33 3.51 -14.82 -1.82
CA VAL A 33 4.39 -15.76 -2.51
C VAL A 33 3.60 -16.93 -3.10
N ARG A 34 2.57 -17.43 -2.43
CA ARG A 34 1.68 -18.50 -2.95
C ARG A 34 0.70 -17.98 -4.00
N MET A 35 0.26 -16.72 -3.88
CA MET A 35 -0.71 -16.11 -4.80
C MET A 35 -0.13 -15.86 -6.19
N GLN A 36 1.15 -15.50 -6.31
CA GLN A 36 1.77 -15.21 -7.61
C GLN A 36 1.72 -16.41 -8.58
N ASP A 37 1.58 -17.65 -8.08
CA ASP A 37 1.33 -18.84 -8.91
C ASP A 37 -0.10 -18.90 -9.48
N GLN A 38 -1.06 -18.50 -8.66
CA GLN A 38 -2.48 -18.77 -8.87
C GLN A 38 -3.22 -17.60 -9.51
N TYR A 39 -2.71 -16.39 -9.35
CA TYR A 39 -3.38 -15.14 -9.73
C TYR A 39 -2.48 -14.28 -10.63
N GLU A 40 -3.08 -13.30 -11.29
CA GLU A 40 -2.35 -12.17 -11.85
C GLU A 40 -2.18 -11.14 -10.72
N CYS A 41 -0.97 -11.05 -10.17
CA CYS A 41 -0.69 -10.28 -8.96
C CYS A 41 -0.06 -8.92 -9.26
N PHE A 42 -0.56 -7.90 -8.56
CA PHE A 42 -0.02 -6.55 -8.51
C PHE A 42 0.29 -6.23 -7.05
N PHE A 43 1.56 -6.06 -6.72
CA PHE A 43 2.04 -5.71 -5.39
C PHE A 43 2.68 -4.32 -5.43
N PHE A 44 2.30 -3.43 -4.52
CA PHE A 44 2.79 -2.06 -4.56
C PHE A 44 3.24 -1.50 -3.22
N ILE A 45 4.33 -0.73 -3.27
CA ILE A 45 4.85 0.00 -2.11
C ILE A 45 4.09 1.32 -2.05
N ALA A 46 3.29 1.50 -1.01
CA ALA A 46 2.41 2.65 -0.81
C ALA A 46 3.19 3.82 -0.16
N ASP A 47 4.12 4.42 -0.90
CA ASP A 47 5.02 5.46 -0.42
C ASP A 47 4.31 6.80 -0.20
N TRP A 48 3.38 7.21 -1.08
CA TRP A 48 2.52 8.37 -0.80
C TRP A 48 1.62 8.15 0.41
N HIS A 49 1.12 6.93 0.62
CA HIS A 49 0.33 6.61 1.79
C HIS A 49 1.14 6.72 3.09
N ALA A 50 2.47 6.47 3.06
CA ALA A 50 3.32 6.70 4.22
C ALA A 50 3.33 8.19 4.64
N LEU A 51 3.24 9.11 3.68
CA LEU A 51 3.24 10.56 3.93
C LEU A 51 2.03 11.02 4.75
N THR A 52 0.93 10.26 4.79
CA THR A 52 -0.28 10.66 5.54
C THR A 52 -0.03 10.73 7.04
N THR A 53 0.96 10.00 7.55
CA THR A 53 1.45 10.12 8.94
C THR A 53 2.86 10.66 9.03
N ASP A 54 3.69 10.52 7.99
CA ASP A 54 5.13 10.81 8.07
C ASP A 54 5.53 12.10 7.31
N TYR A 55 4.56 12.94 6.92
CA TYR A 55 4.82 14.16 6.14
C TYR A 55 5.84 15.12 6.77
N ALA A 56 6.01 15.11 8.09
CA ALA A 56 6.94 15.99 8.79
C ALA A 56 8.43 15.61 8.54
N ASP A 57 8.72 14.33 8.29
CA ASP A 57 10.05 13.85 7.93
C ASP A 57 9.96 12.73 6.90
N THR A 58 10.28 13.08 5.66
CA THR A 58 10.18 12.19 4.50
C THR A 58 11.52 11.57 4.11
N SER A 59 12.60 11.88 4.84
CA SER A 59 13.97 11.48 4.49
C SER A 59 14.13 9.97 4.33
N GLN A 60 13.40 9.20 5.13
CA GLN A 60 13.48 7.74 5.16
C GLN A 60 12.57 7.04 4.14
N VAL A 61 11.59 7.73 3.55
CA VAL A 61 10.57 7.08 2.68
C VAL A 61 11.22 6.34 1.51
N LYS A 62 12.18 6.99 0.85
CA LYS A 62 12.90 6.40 -0.29
C LYS A 62 13.68 5.15 0.14
N GLN A 63 14.45 5.23 1.22
CA GLN A 63 15.24 4.10 1.68
C GLN A 63 14.33 2.95 2.15
N ASN A 64 13.27 3.26 2.89
CA ASN A 64 12.30 2.27 3.35
C ASN A 64 11.64 1.53 2.18
N SER A 65 11.30 2.22 1.09
CA SER A 65 10.76 1.58 -0.10
C SER A 65 11.75 0.59 -0.72
N ILE A 66 13.04 0.91 -0.74
CA ILE A 66 14.08 -0.01 -1.22
C ILE A 66 14.19 -1.22 -0.30
N GLU A 67 14.23 -1.03 1.03
CA GLU A 67 14.30 -2.13 2.00
C GLU A 67 13.09 -3.06 1.88
N VAL A 68 11.88 -2.53 1.75
CA VAL A 68 10.66 -3.32 1.58
C VAL A 68 10.71 -4.15 0.30
N LEU A 69 11.17 -3.57 -0.82
CA LEU A 69 11.34 -4.31 -2.07
C LEU A 69 12.36 -5.45 -1.92
N LEU A 70 13.48 -5.19 -1.24
CA LEU A 70 14.50 -6.21 -0.96
C LEU A 70 13.93 -7.34 -0.11
N ASP A 71 13.15 -7.03 0.93
CA ASP A 71 12.48 -8.03 1.78
C ASP A 71 11.47 -8.87 0.98
N TRP A 72 10.74 -8.26 0.05
CA TRP A 72 9.80 -8.97 -0.85
C TRP A 72 10.51 -9.96 -1.75
N LEU A 73 11.59 -9.53 -2.41
CA LEU A 73 12.41 -10.38 -3.27
C LEU A 73 13.05 -11.51 -2.46
N ALA A 74 13.59 -11.21 -1.28
CA ALA A 74 14.20 -12.20 -0.39
C ALA A 74 13.20 -13.24 0.11
N ALA A 75 11.94 -12.85 0.31
CA ALA A 75 10.86 -13.75 0.69
C ALA A 75 10.37 -14.66 -0.44
N GLY A 76 10.72 -14.37 -1.70
CA GLY A 76 10.38 -15.21 -2.85
C GLY A 76 9.32 -14.63 -3.79
N LEU A 77 9.02 -13.32 -3.72
CA LEU A 77 8.31 -12.66 -4.81
C LEU A 77 9.23 -12.52 -6.02
N ASP A 78 8.69 -12.88 -7.18
CA ASP A 78 9.42 -12.90 -8.44
C ASP A 78 8.81 -11.87 -9.42
N PRO A 79 9.58 -10.88 -9.90
CA PRO A 79 9.09 -9.87 -10.86
C PRO A 79 8.66 -10.45 -12.21
N GLU A 80 9.09 -11.66 -12.56
CA GLU A 80 8.64 -12.35 -13.78
C GLU A 80 7.26 -13.00 -13.60
N ARG A 81 6.78 -13.14 -12.35
CA ARG A 81 5.53 -13.83 -12.00
C ARG A 81 4.46 -12.89 -11.44
N CYS A 82 4.86 -11.70 -10.98
CA CYS A 82 3.95 -10.66 -10.50
C CYS A 82 4.46 -9.26 -10.87
N THR A 83 3.55 -8.29 -10.94
CA THR A 83 3.92 -6.88 -11.13
C THR A 83 4.21 -6.25 -9.77
N MET A 84 5.43 -5.75 -9.58
CA MET A 84 5.81 -4.98 -8.40
C MET A 84 6.08 -3.52 -8.78
N PHE A 85 5.55 -2.57 -8.03
CA PHE A 85 5.74 -1.15 -8.33
C PHE A 85 5.68 -0.23 -7.11
N ILE A 86 6.12 1.01 -7.27
CA ILE A 86 6.04 2.07 -6.24
C ILE A 86 4.85 2.96 -6.59
N GLN A 87 3.99 3.25 -5.60
CA GLN A 87 2.75 4.01 -5.80
C GLN A 87 3.01 5.37 -6.49
N SER A 88 4.01 6.13 -6.01
CA SER A 88 4.34 7.43 -6.58
C SER A 88 4.86 7.40 -8.03
N HIS A 89 5.33 6.25 -8.51
CA HIS A 89 5.81 6.09 -9.89
C HIS A 89 4.65 5.90 -10.90
N VAL A 90 3.42 5.74 -10.41
CA VAL A 90 2.22 5.54 -11.22
C VAL A 90 1.25 6.70 -10.92
N PRO A 91 1.41 7.86 -11.61
CA PRO A 91 0.66 9.08 -11.30
C PRO A 91 -0.87 8.92 -11.43
N GLN A 92 -1.32 7.91 -12.16
CA GLN A 92 -2.74 7.55 -12.29
C GLN A 92 -3.41 7.26 -10.93
N HIS A 93 -2.65 6.85 -9.91
CA HIS A 93 -3.17 6.73 -8.55
C HIS A 93 -3.64 8.08 -8.00
N ALA A 94 -2.89 9.15 -8.22
CA ALA A 94 -3.26 10.49 -7.76
C ALA A 94 -4.42 11.07 -8.59
N GLU A 95 -4.40 10.87 -9.91
CA GLU A 95 -5.49 11.30 -10.80
C GLU A 95 -6.82 10.65 -10.43
N LEU A 96 -6.81 9.33 -10.19
CA LEU A 96 -8.02 8.60 -9.81
C LEU A 96 -8.49 9.00 -8.40
N HIS A 97 -7.56 9.15 -7.45
CA HIS A 97 -7.88 9.65 -6.12
C HIS A 97 -8.59 11.02 -6.18
N LEU A 98 -8.09 11.95 -7.00
CA LEU A 98 -8.72 13.25 -7.21
C LEU A 98 -10.17 13.12 -7.69
N LEU A 99 -10.42 12.29 -8.70
CA LEU A 99 -11.77 12.08 -9.23
C LEU A 99 -12.71 11.44 -8.18
N LEU A 100 -12.21 10.44 -7.44
CA LEU A 100 -12.97 9.77 -6.38
C LEU A 100 -13.28 10.71 -5.20
N SER A 101 -12.38 11.64 -4.87
CA SER A 101 -12.57 12.60 -3.80
C SER A 101 -13.78 13.52 -4.02
N MET A 102 -14.12 13.80 -5.29
CA MET A 102 -15.24 14.68 -5.64
C MET A 102 -16.61 14.04 -5.40
N ILE A 103 -16.66 12.71 -5.32
CA ILE A 103 -17.90 11.94 -5.13
C ILE A 103 -17.99 11.26 -3.76
N THR A 104 -16.96 11.38 -2.94
CA THR A 104 -16.89 10.74 -1.62
C THR A 104 -17.34 11.70 -0.52
N PRO A 105 -18.46 11.44 0.18
CA PRO A 105 -18.93 12.32 1.24
C PRO A 105 -17.99 12.32 2.45
N LEU A 106 -17.69 13.49 3.01
CA LEU A 106 -16.83 13.63 4.19
C LEU A 106 -17.26 12.76 5.37
N GLY A 107 -18.56 12.70 5.65
CA GLY A 107 -19.09 11.89 6.75
C GLY A 107 -18.83 10.38 6.59
N TRP A 108 -18.56 9.88 5.38
CA TRP A 108 -18.14 8.48 5.20
C TRP A 108 -16.72 8.28 5.71
N LEU A 109 -15.81 9.18 5.35
CA LEU A 109 -14.41 9.16 5.78
C LEU A 109 -14.28 9.33 7.30
N GLU A 110 -15.00 10.29 7.88
CA GLU A 110 -14.98 10.56 9.32
C GLU A 110 -15.51 9.40 10.17
N ARG A 111 -16.27 8.48 9.57
CA ARG A 111 -16.84 7.30 10.24
C ARG A 111 -16.00 6.04 10.08
N VAL A 112 -14.92 6.07 9.29
CA VAL A 112 -14.02 4.92 9.12
C VAL A 112 -13.42 4.53 10.50
N PRO A 113 -13.64 3.30 11.00
CA PRO A 113 -13.16 2.91 12.32
C PRO A 113 -11.64 3.01 12.46
N THR A 114 -10.90 2.53 11.46
CA THR A 114 -9.43 2.53 11.46
C THR A 114 -8.85 3.95 11.48
N TYR A 115 -9.50 4.91 10.81
CA TYR A 115 -9.13 6.33 10.89
C TYR A 115 -9.25 6.86 12.32
N LYS A 116 -10.37 6.55 13.01
CA LYS A 116 -10.57 6.97 14.41
C LYS A 116 -9.55 6.32 15.34
N GLU A 117 -9.35 5.01 15.23
CA GLU A 117 -8.38 4.26 16.02
C GLU A 117 -6.96 4.81 15.84
N GLN A 118 -6.53 5.10 14.61
CA GLN A 118 -5.21 5.64 14.37
C GLN A 118 -5.04 7.07 14.93
N ARG A 119 -6.07 7.92 14.86
CA ARG A 119 -6.04 9.24 15.50
C ARG A 119 -5.92 9.17 17.02
N GLU A 120 -6.54 8.17 17.65
CA GLU A 120 -6.46 7.99 19.10
C GLU A 120 -5.09 7.44 19.54
N ASN A 121 -4.50 6.56 18.72
CA ASN A 121 -3.25 5.87 19.03
C ASN A 121 -2.00 6.71 18.71
N ILE A 122 -2.03 7.54 17.67
CA ILE A 122 -0.88 8.34 17.23
C ILE A 122 -1.05 9.77 17.75
N LYS A 123 -0.71 9.99 19.02
CA LYS A 123 -0.87 11.30 19.69
C LYS A 123 0.26 12.29 19.42
N GLU A 124 1.42 11.79 19.01
CA GLU A 124 2.63 12.60 18.84
C GLU A 124 2.71 13.32 17.47
N LYS A 125 1.78 13.00 16.57
CA LYS A 125 1.73 13.56 15.22
C LYS A 125 0.42 14.29 15.01
N ASP A 126 0.47 15.43 14.32
CA ASP A 126 -0.75 16.10 13.89
C ASP A 126 -1.34 15.38 12.67
N LEU A 127 -2.39 14.60 12.94
CA LEU A 127 -3.16 13.83 11.96
C LEU A 127 -4.47 14.53 11.56
N GLY A 128 -4.65 15.81 11.90
CA GLY A 128 -5.79 16.62 11.47
C GLY A 128 -5.74 17.04 10.00
N THR A 129 -4.97 16.34 9.17
CA THR A 129 -4.71 16.71 7.77
C THR A 129 -5.72 16.06 6.83
N TYR A 130 -6.00 16.74 5.72
CA TYR A 130 -6.83 16.17 4.65
C TYR A 130 -6.23 14.87 4.10
N GLY A 131 -4.91 14.80 3.95
CA GLY A 131 -4.23 13.60 3.46
C GLY A 131 -4.46 12.38 4.35
N PHE A 132 -4.53 12.57 5.67
CA PHE A 132 -4.83 11.48 6.60
C PHE A 132 -6.34 11.13 6.65
N LEU A 133 -7.24 12.09 6.45
CA LEU A 133 -8.67 11.79 6.33
C LEU A 133 -9.02 11.09 5.00
N GLY A 134 -8.33 11.48 3.92
CA GLY A 134 -8.60 11.04 2.55
C GLY A 134 -7.76 9.87 2.05
N TYR A 135 -6.95 9.23 2.92
CA TYR A 135 -6.21 8.02 2.52
C TYR A 135 -7.09 6.81 2.16
N PRO A 136 -8.27 6.61 2.78
CA PRO A 136 -9.16 5.51 2.42
C PRO A 136 -9.70 5.64 0.99
#